data_AF-A0A7Z1HPX6-F1
#
_entry.id   AF-A0A7Z1HPX6-F1
#
_cell.length_a   1.000
_cell.length_b   1.000
_cell.length_c   1.000
_cell.angle_alpha   90.00
_cell.angle_beta   90.00
_cell.angle_gamma   90.00
#
_symmetry.space_group_name_H-M   'P 1'
#
loop_
_entity.id
_entity.type
_entity.pdbx_description
1 polymer ?
#
loop_
_entity_poly.entity_id
_entity_poly.type
_entity_poly.pdbx_seq_one_letter_code
_entity_poly.pdbx_strand_id
1 'polypeptide(L)'
;AAGVNVETIRFYQRKGLLREPDKPYGSIRRYGEADVVRVKFVKSAQRLGFSLDEIAELLRLDDGTHCEEASSLAEHKLKDVREKMADLARMETVLSELVCACHARKGNVS
;
A
#
# COMPACT_ATOMS: atom_id res chain seq x y z
N ALA A 1 0.89 -6.32 -15.74
CA ALA A 1 1.28 -4.89 -15.58
C ALA A 1 0.96 -4.41 -14.16
N ALA A 2 1.68 -3.40 -13.64
CA ALA A 2 1.56 -2.92 -12.26
C ALA A 2 0.58 -1.75 -12.04
N GLY A 3 -0.03 -1.19 -13.10
CA GLY A 3 -1.04 -0.12 -12.98
C GLY A 3 -0.48 1.22 -12.49
N VAL A 4 0.74 1.57 -12.91
CA VAL A 4 1.40 2.85 -12.60
C VAL A 4 1.98 3.49 -13.87
N ASN A 5 2.09 4.81 -13.86
CA ASN A 5 2.75 5.54 -14.94
C ASN A 5 4.28 5.42 -14.84
N VAL A 6 4.99 5.79 -15.91
CA VAL A 6 6.45 5.72 -15.99
C VAL A 6 7.12 6.63 -14.95
N GLU A 7 6.52 7.77 -14.64
CA GLU A 7 7.05 8.72 -13.65
C GLU A 7 7.05 8.12 -12.24
N THR A 8 6.03 7.35 -11.89
CA THR A 8 5.95 6.62 -10.61
C THR A 8 7.07 5.59 -10.52
N ILE A 9 7.34 4.85 -11.61
CA ILE A 9 8.46 3.90 -11.66
C ILE A 9 9.80 4.62 -11.44
N ARG A 10 10.03 5.73 -12.14
CA ARG A 10 11.25 6.55 -11.97
C ARG A 10 11.35 7.13 -10.57
N PHE A 11 10.23 7.51 -9.98
CA PHE A 11 10.18 8.06 -8.63
C PHE A 11 10.54 6.99 -7.58
N TYR A 12 9.99 5.78 -7.70
CA TYR A 12 10.37 4.66 -6.84
C TYR A 12 11.84 4.27 -6.99
N GLN A 13 12.40 4.35 -8.20
CA GLN A 13 13.85 4.15 -8.41
C GLN A 13 14.69 5.17 -7.65
N ARG A 14 14.38 6.46 -7.77
CA ARG A 14 15.08 7.53 -7.03
C ARG A 14 14.99 7.38 -5.51
N LYS A 15 13.90 6.77 -5.02
CA LYS A 15 13.67 6.50 -3.59
C LYS A 15 14.22 5.15 -3.12
N GLY A 16 14.89 4.37 -3.98
CA GLY A 16 15.42 3.05 -3.62
C GLY A 16 14.37 1.96 -3.45
N LEU A 17 13.10 2.26 -3.78
CA LEU A 17 11.97 1.36 -3.62
C LEU A 17 11.84 0.35 -4.75
N LEU A 18 12.53 0.56 -5.87
CA LEU A 18 12.53 -0.35 -7.01
C LEU A 18 13.92 -0.33 -7.63
N ARG A 19 14.47 -1.51 -7.95
CA ARG A 19 15.75 -1.60 -8.64
C ARG A 19 15.65 -0.90 -10.00
N GLU A 20 16.70 -0.18 -10.36
CA GLU A 20 16.85 0.36 -11.71
C GLU A 20 17.55 -0.69 -12.58
N PRO A 21 16.86 -1.32 -13.55
CA PRO A 21 17.50 -2.29 -14.42
C PRO A 21 18.51 -1.61 -15.34
N ASP A 22 19.53 -2.36 -15.72
CA ASP A 22 20.50 -1.92 -16.71
C ASP A 22 19.78 -1.52 -18.00
N LYS A 23 20.31 -0.46 -18.63
CA LYS A 23 19.85 0.03 -19.91
C LYS A 23 21.02 0.02 -20.90
N PRO A 24 21.29 -1.12 -21.56
CA PRO A 24 22.23 -1.18 -22.67
C PRO A 24 21.94 -0.11 -23.73
N TYR A 25 22.98 0.36 -24.42
CA TYR A 25 22.85 1.39 -25.44
C TYR A 25 21.82 0.98 -26.51
N GLY A 26 20.92 1.90 -26.87
CA GLY A 26 19.84 1.64 -27.83
C GLY A 26 18.70 0.73 -27.34
N SER A 27 18.68 0.33 -26.07
CA SER A 27 17.66 -0.57 -25.52
C SER A 27 16.66 0.10 -24.56
N ILE A 28 15.62 -0.66 -24.20
CA ILE A 28 14.62 -0.29 -23.17
C ILE A 28 14.86 -1.09 -21.90
N ARG A 29 14.54 -0.48 -20.76
CA ARG A 29 14.53 -1.18 -19.47
C ARG A 29 13.45 -2.25 -19.46
N ARG A 30 13.80 -3.44 -18.99
CA ARG A 30 12.88 -4.56 -18.81
C ARG A 30 12.69 -4.82 -17.32
N TYR A 31 11.43 -5.01 -16.92
CA TYR A 31 11.03 -5.33 -15.56
C TYR A 31 10.39 -6.72 -15.56
N GLY A 32 10.76 -7.54 -14.58
CA GLY A 32 10.23 -8.88 -14.40
C GLY A 32 8.99 -8.92 -13.52
N GLU A 33 8.52 -10.13 -13.22
CA GLU A 33 7.36 -10.32 -12.34
C GLU A 33 7.63 -9.83 -10.91
N ALA A 34 8.84 -10.06 -10.39
CA ALA A 34 9.25 -9.59 -9.07
C ALA A 34 9.13 -8.05 -8.94
N ASP A 35 9.50 -7.31 -9.98
CA ASP A 35 9.36 -5.85 -10.01
C ASP A 35 7.88 -5.43 -9.98
N VAL A 36 7.02 -6.16 -10.70
CA VAL A 36 5.57 -5.92 -10.70
C VAL A 36 4.96 -6.18 -9.32
N VAL A 37 5.35 -7.27 -8.65
CA VAL A 37 4.92 -7.58 -7.28
C VAL A 37 5.36 -6.49 -6.32
N ARG A 38 6.63 -6.06 -6.42
CA ARG A 38 7.19 -4.98 -5.58
C ARG A 38 6.45 -3.66 -5.76
N VAL A 39 6.15 -3.26 -7.00
CA VAL A 39 5.37 -2.03 -7.25
C VAL A 39 3.95 -2.12 -6.67
N LYS A 40 3.30 -3.30 -6.78
CA LYS A 40 1.97 -3.52 -6.18
C LYS A 40 2.01 -3.44 -4.66
N PHE A 41 3.07 -3.96 -4.03
CA PHE A 41 3.29 -3.84 -2.60
C PHE A 41 3.43 -2.38 -2.18
N VAL A 42 4.34 -1.62 -2.81
CA VAL A 42 4.56 -0.20 -2.52
C VAL A 42 3.25 0.59 -2.64
N LYS A 43 2.49 0.41 -3.72
CA LYS A 43 1.19 1.07 -3.87
C LYS A 43 0.20 0.72 -2.76
N SER A 44 0.17 -0.55 -2.35
CA SER A 44 -0.77 -1.00 -1.33
C SER A 44 -0.44 -0.42 0.03
N ALA A 45 0.84 -0.40 0.40
CA ALA A 45 1.31 0.24 1.63
C ALA A 45 1.03 1.75 1.63
N GLN A 46 1.26 2.45 0.51
CA GLN A 46 0.90 3.88 0.41
C GLN A 46 -0.61 4.13 0.62
N ARG A 47 -1.49 3.26 0.08
CA ARG A 47 -2.94 3.37 0.30
C ARG A 47 -3.33 3.15 1.77
N LEU A 48 -2.53 2.39 2.51
CA LEU A 48 -2.73 2.14 3.94
C LEU A 48 -2.15 3.26 4.81
N GLY A 49 -1.53 4.29 4.21
CA GLY A 49 -1.04 5.48 4.93
C GLY A 49 0.45 5.45 5.27
N PHE A 50 1.20 4.48 4.76
CA PHE A 50 2.64 4.39 5.01
C PHE A 50 3.40 5.44 4.20
N SER A 51 4.40 6.05 4.84
CA SER A 51 5.36 6.91 4.15
C SER A 51 6.28 6.06 3.26
N LEU A 52 6.90 6.70 2.27
CA LEU A 52 7.84 6.00 1.39
C LEU A 52 9.08 5.50 2.13
N ASP A 53 9.50 6.20 3.18
CA ASP A 53 10.66 5.83 3.97
C ASP A 53 10.36 4.58 4.81
N GLU A 54 9.16 4.51 5.40
CA GLU A 54 8.67 3.30 6.09
C GLU A 54 8.55 2.11 5.14
N ILE A 55 8.10 2.34 3.90
CA ILE A 55 8.02 1.28 2.89
C ILE A 55 9.42 0.82 2.47
N ALA A 56 10.39 1.73 2.36
CA ALA A 56 11.77 1.38 2.05
C ALA A 56 12.36 0.48 3.16
N GLU A 57 12.08 0.81 4.41
CA GLU A 57 12.48 0.02 5.55
C GLU A 57 11.85 -1.38 5.49
N LEU A 58 10.53 -1.49 5.32
CA LEU A 58 9.82 -2.77 5.14
C LEU A 58 10.41 -3.64 4.02
N LEU A 59 10.81 -3.03 2.91
CA LEU A 59 11.40 -3.73 1.77
C LEU A 59 12.86 -4.15 1.99
N ARG A 60 13.57 -3.52 2.93
CA ARG A 60 14.87 -4.01 3.40
C ARG A 60 14.67 -5.23 4.30
N LEU A 61 13.67 -5.22 5.16
CA LEU A 61 13.42 -6.36 6.06
C LEU A 61 13.11 -7.68 5.32
N ASP A 62 12.52 -7.58 4.12
CA ASP A 62 12.23 -8.72 3.22
C ASP A 62 13.50 -9.38 2.64
N ASP A 63 14.67 -8.72 2.71
CA ASP A 63 15.96 -9.30 2.30
C ASP A 63 16.57 -10.27 3.34
N GLY A 64 15.93 -10.40 4.52
CA GLY A 64 16.30 -11.35 5.56
C GLY A 64 17.45 -10.89 6.47
N THR A 65 18.00 -9.70 6.26
CA THR A 65 18.98 -9.10 7.17
C THR A 65 18.26 -8.22 8.20
N HIS A 66 18.58 -8.39 9.49
CA HIS A 66 18.02 -7.62 10.64
C HIS A 66 16.59 -8.01 11.10
N CYS A 67 16.38 -9.29 11.42
CA CYS A 67 15.09 -9.85 11.86
C CYS A 67 14.44 -9.18 13.10
N GLU A 68 15.23 -8.72 14.09
CA GLU A 68 14.65 -8.12 15.31
C GLU A 68 14.13 -6.69 15.08
N GLU A 69 14.94 -5.84 14.44
CA GLU A 69 14.52 -4.50 14.01
C GLU A 69 13.32 -4.59 13.06
N ALA A 70 13.32 -5.62 12.20
CA ALA A 70 12.22 -5.93 11.32
C ALA A 70 10.91 -6.20 12.06
N SER A 71 10.97 -7.04 13.09
CA SER A 71 9.80 -7.43 13.87
C SER A 71 9.19 -6.21 14.56
N SER A 72 10.02 -5.36 15.17
CA SER A 72 9.52 -4.18 15.89
C SER A 72 8.79 -3.19 14.97
N LEU A 73 9.35 -2.90 13.79
CA LEU A 73 8.69 -2.06 12.80
C LEU A 73 7.40 -2.72 12.29
N ALA A 74 7.46 -4.00 11.96
CA ALA A 74 6.30 -4.75 11.47
C ALA A 74 5.16 -4.79 12.51
N GLU A 75 5.50 -4.96 13.78
CA GLU A 75 4.54 -4.94 14.90
C GLU A 75 3.88 -3.57 15.07
N HIS A 76 4.67 -2.50 15.02
CA HIS A 76 4.15 -1.13 15.08
C HIS A 76 3.19 -0.86 13.92
N LYS A 77 3.58 -1.26 12.72
CA LYS A 77 2.77 -1.09 11.51
C LYS A 77 1.53 -1.98 11.48
N LEU A 78 1.61 -3.18 12.02
CA LEU A 78 0.45 -4.05 12.21
C LEU A 78 -0.54 -3.43 13.20
N LYS A 79 -0.05 -2.76 14.24
CA LYS A 79 -0.89 -2.00 15.17
C LYS A 79 -1.62 -0.86 14.46
N ASP A 80 -0.89 -0.02 13.70
CA ASP A 80 -1.49 1.08 12.92
C ASP A 80 -2.59 0.58 11.97
N VAL A 81 -2.33 -0.53 11.26
CA VAL A 81 -3.30 -1.15 10.36
C VAL A 81 -4.55 -1.62 11.12
N ARG A 82 -4.38 -2.28 12.28
CA ARG A 82 -5.50 -2.75 13.11
C ARG A 82 -6.35 -1.61 13.64
N GLU A 83 -5.72 -0.53 14.09
CA GLU A 83 -6.42 0.69 14.52
C GLU A 83 -7.23 1.28 13.36
N LYS A 84 -6.62 1.38 12.17
CA LYS A 84 -7.31 1.90 10.99
C LYS A 84 -8.50 1.03 10.57
N MET A 85 -8.36 -0.29 10.64
CA MET A 85 -9.46 -1.22 10.38
C MET A 85 -10.61 -1.03 11.38
N ALA A 86 -10.29 -0.88 12.67
CA ALA A 86 -11.30 -0.63 13.70
C ALA A 86 -12.03 0.70 13.45
N ASP A 87 -11.32 1.76 13.05
CA ASP A 87 -11.91 3.05 12.72
C ASP A 87 -12.85 2.96 11.51
N LEU A 88 -12.40 2.28 10.45
CA LEU A 88 -13.20 2.06 9.24
C LEU A 88 -14.46 1.25 9.52
N ALA A 89 -14.38 0.19 10.35
CA ALA A 89 -15.53 -0.61 10.75
C ALA A 89 -16.57 0.21 11.55
N ARG A 90 -16.10 1.13 12.42
CA ARG A 90 -17.00 2.06 13.13
C ARG A 90 -17.70 3.02 12.16
N MET A 91 -16.96 3.58 11.20
CA MET A 91 -17.54 4.44 10.17
C MET A 91 -18.54 3.67 9.28
N GLU A 92 -18.22 2.45 8.89
CA GLU A 92 -19.11 1.57 8.11
C GLU A 92 -20.44 1.35 8.84
N THR A 93 -20.39 1.08 10.15
CA THR A 93 -21.59 0.89 10.96
C THR A 93 -22.48 2.13 10.95
N VAL A 94 -21.91 3.32 11.23
CA VAL A 94 -22.64 4.60 11.22
C VAL A 94 -23.24 4.89 9.84
N LEU A 95 -22.49 4.66 8.77
CA LEU A 95 -22.97 4.88 7.41
C LEU A 95 -24.08 3.88 7.04
N SER A 96 -23.95 2.62 7.46
CA SER A 96 -24.96 1.58 7.23
C SER A 96 -26.27 1.90 7.95
N GLU A 97 -26.19 2.35 9.21
CA GLU A 97 -27.35 2.82 9.97
C GLU A 97 -28.05 4.00 9.30
N LEU A 98 -27.27 4.99 8.83
CA LEU A 98 -27.81 6.15 8.11
C LEU A 98 -28.52 5.76 6.81
N VAL A 99 -27.93 4.84 6.05
CA VAL A 99 -28.53 4.29 4.82
C VAL A 99 -29.84 3.56 5.14
N CYS A 100 -29.85 2.68 6.14
CA CYS A 100 -31.05 1.97 6.59
C CYS A 100 -32.15 2.94 7.03
N ALA A 101 -31.83 3.95 7.83
CA ALA A 101 -32.80 4.95 8.28
C ALA A 101 -33.40 5.76 7.10
N CYS A 102 -32.60 6.09 6.09
CA CYS A 102 -33.08 6.79 4.90
C CYS A 102 -34.03 5.92 4.05
N HIS A 103 -33.76 4.62 3.94
CA HIS A 103 -34.66 3.69 3.24
C HIS A 103 -35.96 3.46 4.01
N ALA A 104 -35.90 3.30 5.34
CA ALA A 104 -37.09 3.13 6.18
C ALA A 104 -38.03 4.35 6.11
N ARG A 105 -37.48 5.57 6.09
CA ARG A 105 -38.27 6.81 5.99
C ARG A 105 -39.00 6.96 4.63
N LYS A 106 -38.45 6.41 3.54
CA LYS A 106 -39.13 6.37 2.24
C LYS A 106 -40.24 5.30 2.17
N GLY A 107 -40.19 4.28 3.02
CA GLY A 107 -41.21 3.23 3.09
C GLY A 107 -42.46 3.59 3.91
N ASN A 108 -42.41 4.64 4.74
CA ASN A 108 -43.51 5.10 5.59
C ASN A 108 -44.43 6.15 4.93
N VAL A 109 -44.34 6.33 3.61
CA VAL A 109 -45.29 7.14 2.84
C VAL A 109 -46.20 6.20 2.06
N SER A 110 -47.17 5.61 2.75
CA SER A 110 -48.49 5.15 2.27
C SER A 110 -49.32 4.68 3.46
#